data_AF-A0AA96X6Z3-F1
#
_entry.id   AF-A0AA96X6Z3-F1
#
_cell.length_a   1.000
_cell.length_b   1.000
_cell.length_c   1.000
_cell.angle_alpha   90.00
_cell.angle_beta   90.00
_cell.angle_gamma   90.00
#
_symmetry.space_group_name_H-M   'P 1'
#
loop_
_entity.id
_entity.type
_entity.pdbx_description
1 polymer ?
#
loop_
_entity_poly.entity_id
_entity_poly.type
_entity_poly.pdbx_seq_one_letter_code
_entity_poly.pdbx_strand_id
1 'polypeptide(L)'
;MRRLFSPLASVVAGGLMTLSFAPFNYWVCGLLSLTLFAWILLSAAKGQVLPGRKSFWLALCYGLGLFASGASWVYVSITNFGNSSVPLGLALTGSFVAIMALLLAAPFYILGRFTDNKFSFALAFAALWFISEWLRSWAFTGFPGSSPAMAIQKPG
;
A
#
# COMPACT_ATOMS: atom_id res chain seq x y z
N MET A 1 10.14 17.88 17.91
CA MET A 1 8.87 17.99 17.15
C MET A 1 8.93 17.57 15.67
N ARG A 2 10.06 17.67 14.94
CA ARG A 2 10.12 17.34 13.48
C ARG A 2 10.00 15.85 13.09
N ARG A 3 10.04 14.89 14.04
CA ARG A 3 10.10 13.44 13.72
C ARG A 3 8.75 12.81 13.34
N LEU A 4 7.64 13.42 13.74
CA LEU A 4 6.28 12.92 13.47
C LEU A 4 5.66 13.49 12.19
N PHE A 5 6.26 14.52 11.61
CA PHE A 5 5.69 15.18 10.42
C PHE A 5 5.72 14.26 9.19
N SER A 6 6.82 13.52 8.98
CA SER A 6 6.95 12.59 7.86
C SER A 6 5.91 11.46 7.85
N PRO A 7 5.70 10.70 8.94
CA PRO A 7 4.67 9.65 8.94
C PRO A 7 3.25 10.21 8.81
N LEU A 8 2.95 11.36 9.42
CA LEU A 8 1.64 11.99 9.26
C LEU A 8 1.39 12.41 7.81
N ALA A 9 2.40 13.02 7.18
CA ALA A 9 2.36 13.39 5.77
C ALA A 9 2.21 12.16 4.86
N SER A 10 2.83 11.03 5.20
CA SER A 10 2.64 9.77 4.48
C SER A 10 1.20 9.28 4.53
N VAL A 11 0.54 9.34 5.69
CA VAL A 11 -0.89 8.95 5.82
C VAL A 11 -1.77 9.85 4.95
N VAL A 12 -1.54 11.17 4.99
CA VAL A 12 -2.31 12.14 4.18
C VAL A 12 -2.07 11.92 2.68
N ALA A 13 -0.82 11.66 2.27
CA ALA A 13 -0.51 11.30 0.89
C ALA A 13 -1.27 10.04 0.47
N GLY A 14 -1.26 8.97 1.28
CA GLY A 14 -2.03 7.76 0.99
C GLY A 14 -3.53 8.03 0.82
N GLY A 15 -4.11 8.89 1.66
CA GLY A 15 -5.50 9.32 1.53
C GLY A 15 -5.78 10.18 0.29
N LEU A 16 -4.80 10.91 -0.24
CA LEU A 16 -4.96 11.63 -1.52
C LEU A 16 -5.09 10.68 -2.70
N MET A 17 -4.45 9.51 -2.64
CA MET A 17 -4.56 8.49 -3.68
C MET A 17 -5.99 7.98 -3.83
N THR A 18 -6.78 7.89 -2.74
CA THR A 18 -8.17 7.40 -2.84
C THR A 18 -9.11 8.35 -3.59
N LEU A 19 -8.83 9.66 -3.58
CA LEU A 19 -9.58 10.64 -4.38
C LEU A 19 -9.34 10.48 -5.89
N SER A 20 -8.28 9.76 -6.28
CA SER A 20 -8.04 9.44 -7.70
C SER A 20 -8.97 8.35 -8.22
N PHE A 21 -9.56 7.53 -7.34
CA PHE A 21 -10.48 6.47 -7.71
C PHE A 21 -11.93 6.98 -7.75
N ALA A 22 -12.83 6.18 -8.33
CA ALA A 22 -14.26 6.47 -8.28
C ALA A 22 -14.73 6.60 -6.82
N PRO A 23 -15.64 7.54 -6.50
CA PRO A 23 -16.49 8.37 -7.37
C PRO A 23 -15.88 9.70 -7.84
N PHE A 24 -14.70 10.09 -7.34
CA PHE A 24 -14.17 11.45 -7.53
C PHE A 24 -13.37 11.63 -8.83
N ASN A 25 -12.71 10.58 -9.34
CA ASN A 25 -11.98 10.57 -10.63
C ASN A 25 -10.93 11.69 -10.81
N TYR A 26 -10.37 12.23 -9.72
CA TYR A 26 -9.31 13.22 -9.80
C TYR A 26 -7.95 12.56 -10.06
N TRP A 27 -7.67 12.20 -11.31
CA TRP A 27 -6.41 11.53 -11.71
C TRP A 27 -5.15 12.28 -11.26
N VAL A 28 -5.20 13.61 -11.19
CA VAL A 28 -4.10 14.47 -10.71
C VAL A 28 -3.77 14.16 -9.25
N CYS A 29 -4.76 13.84 -8.41
CA CYS A 29 -4.54 13.49 -7.01
C CYS A 29 -3.73 12.19 -6.85
N GLY A 30 -3.91 11.22 -7.77
CA GLY A 30 -3.14 9.98 -7.76
C GLY A 30 -1.65 10.23 -8.05
N LEU A 31 -1.36 11.03 -9.08
CA LEU A 31 0.01 11.46 -9.38
C LEU A 31 0.62 12.30 -8.25
N LEU A 32 -0.17 13.20 -7.69
CA LEU A 32 0.25 14.05 -6.57
C LEU A 32 0.55 13.22 -5.32
N SER A 33 -0.22 12.16 -5.07
CA SER A 33 0.03 11.22 -3.99
C SER A 33 1.37 10.49 -4.15
N LEU A 34 1.63 9.91 -5.33
CA LEU A 34 2.87 9.18 -5.61
C LEU A 34 4.10 10.09 -5.54
N THR A 35 3.99 11.29 -6.10
CA THR A 35 5.08 12.28 -6.07
C THR A 35 5.36 12.77 -4.65
N LEU A 36 4.33 13.04 -3.84
CA LEU A 36 4.48 13.34 -2.42
C LEU A 36 5.15 12.19 -1.66
N PHE A 37 4.74 10.95 -1.90
CA PHE A 37 5.33 9.79 -1.23
C PHE A 37 6.82 9.62 -1.56
N ALA A 38 7.18 9.73 -2.85
CA ALA A 38 8.57 9.72 -3.29
C ALA A 38 9.37 10.88 -2.66
N TRP A 39 8.78 12.08 -2.59
CA TRP A 39 9.42 13.25 -1.99
C TRP A 39 9.62 13.09 -0.47
N ILE A 40 8.67 12.50 0.25
CA ILE A 40 8.79 12.20 1.68
C ILE A 40 9.93 11.22 1.93
N LEU A 41 10.06 10.18 1.11
CA LEU A 41 11.15 9.19 1.21
C LEU A 41 12.52 9.84 0.98
N LEU A 42 12.66 10.66 -0.07
CA LEU A 42 13.90 11.39 -0.36
C LEU A 42 14.24 12.42 0.74
N SER A 43 13.24 13.14 1.24
CA SER A 43 13.41 14.11 2.33
C SER A 43 13.82 13.44 3.63
N ALA A 44 13.31 12.23 3.90
CA ALA A 44 13.68 11.42 5.05
C ALA A 44 15.10 10.86 4.95
N ALA A 45 15.58 10.60 3.72
CA ALA A 45 16.93 10.13 3.42
C ALA A 45 17.99 11.22 3.70
N LYS A 46 17.62 12.51 3.58
CA LYS A 46 18.51 13.67 3.81
C LYS A 46 19.82 13.62 3.01
N GLY A 47 19.78 13.05 1.81
CA GLY A 47 20.96 12.89 0.96
C GLY A 47 21.91 11.76 1.39
N GLN A 48 21.46 10.84 2.25
CA GLN A 48 22.18 9.62 2.64
C GLN A 48 21.31 8.38 2.41
N VAL A 49 21.90 7.20 2.56
CA VAL A 49 21.20 5.91 2.55
C VAL A 49 20.07 5.91 3.60
N LEU A 50 18.82 5.74 3.16
CA LEU A 50 17.68 5.67 4.08
C LEU A 50 17.67 4.29 4.76
N PRO A 51 17.61 4.19 6.10
CA PRO A 51 17.47 2.91 6.76
C PRO A 51 16.22 2.17 6.28
N GLY A 52 16.35 0.92 5.85
CA GLY A 52 15.23 0.12 5.31
C GLY A 52 14.02 0.07 6.25
N ARG A 53 14.25 0.01 7.56
CA ARG A 53 13.20 0.08 8.58
C ARG A 53 12.39 1.38 8.51
N LYS A 54 13.04 2.53 8.25
CA LYS A 54 12.33 3.82 8.09
C LYS A 54 11.53 3.87 6.80
N SER A 55 12.10 3.39 5.69
CA SER A 55 11.40 3.29 4.41
C SER A 55 10.13 2.44 4.53
N PHE A 56 10.26 1.27 5.17
CA PHE A 56 9.14 0.39 5.48
C PHE A 56 8.07 1.09 6.35
N TRP A 57 8.46 1.77 7.44
CA TRP A 57 7.49 2.48 8.28
C TRP A 57 6.75 3.60 7.55
N LEU A 58 7.43 4.38 6.70
CA LEU A 58 6.78 5.43 5.90
C LEU A 58 5.83 4.82 4.86
N ALA A 59 6.23 3.73 4.21
CA ALA A 59 5.37 2.99 3.28
C ALA A 59 4.16 2.37 3.98
N LEU A 60 4.33 1.88 5.21
CA LEU A 60 3.25 1.37 6.06
C LEU A 60 2.25 2.48 6.38
N CYS A 61 2.72 3.65 6.83
CA CYS A 61 1.87 4.81 7.09
C CYS A 61 1.11 5.26 5.83
N TYR A 62 1.79 5.28 4.69
CA TYR A 62 1.16 5.59 3.39
C TYR A 62 0.08 4.57 3.03
N GLY A 63 0.39 3.27 3.15
CA GLY A 63 -0.57 2.20 2.92
C GLY A 63 -1.78 2.28 3.85
N LEU A 64 -1.57 2.56 5.14
CA LEU A 64 -2.66 2.75 6.10
C LEU A 64 -3.59 3.89 5.68
N GLY A 65 -3.06 5.04 5.24
CA GLY A 65 -3.89 6.15 4.75
C GLY A 65 -4.69 5.79 3.50
N LEU A 66 -4.05 5.11 2.55
CA LEU A 66 -4.65 4.64 1.30
C LEU A 66 -5.79 3.64 1.56
N PHE A 67 -5.52 2.57 2.31
CA PHE A 67 -6.50 1.52 2.52
C PHE A 67 -7.54 1.87 3.58
N ALA A 68 -7.22 2.64 4.62
CA ALA A 68 -8.22 3.06 5.61
C ALA A 68 -9.29 3.98 5.00
N SER A 69 -8.89 4.91 4.13
CA SER A 69 -9.86 5.77 3.42
C SER A 69 -10.65 4.98 2.38
N GLY A 70 -10.05 3.98 1.75
CA GLY A 70 -10.68 3.15 0.72
C GLY A 70 -11.53 1.98 1.26
N ALA A 71 -11.36 1.55 2.51
CA ALA A 71 -12.00 0.36 3.07
C ALA A 71 -13.28 0.64 3.86
N SER A 72 -13.85 1.86 3.78
CA SER A 72 -15.11 2.20 4.44
C SER A 72 -16.25 1.26 4.05
N TRP A 73 -16.29 0.83 2.78
CA TRP A 73 -17.27 -0.14 2.30
C TRP A 73 -17.09 -1.55 2.89
N VAL A 74 -15.86 -1.95 3.23
CA VAL A 74 -15.57 -3.26 3.86
C VAL A 74 -16.23 -3.35 5.23
N TYR A 75 -16.13 -2.27 6.01
CA TYR A 75 -16.79 -2.17 7.31
C TYR A 75 -18.32 -2.30 7.19
N VAL A 76 -18.91 -1.57 6.25
CA VAL A 76 -20.36 -1.62 5.98
C VAL A 76 -20.79 -3.03 5.57
N SER A 77 -20.00 -3.71 4.74
CA SER A 77 -20.30 -5.08 4.33
C SER A 77 -20.26 -6.07 5.50
N ILE A 78 -19.24 -6.00 6.36
CA ILE A 78 -19.11 -6.94 7.50
C ILE A 78 -20.21 -6.70 8.53
N THR A 79 -20.53 -5.45 8.81
CA THR A 79 -21.55 -5.11 9.81
C THR A 79 -22.97 -5.39 9.33
N ASN A 80 -23.29 -5.09 8.07
CA ASN A 80 -24.64 -5.32 7.53
C ASN A 80 -24.89 -6.78 7.12
N PHE A 81 -23.93 -7.46 6.48
CA PHE A 81 -24.12 -8.86 6.04
C PHE A 81 -23.70 -9.90 7.08
N GLY A 82 -22.79 -9.55 7.99
CA GLY A 82 -22.30 -10.47 9.02
C GLY A 82 -23.10 -10.48 10.32
N ASN A 83 -24.14 -9.63 10.45
CA ASN A 83 -24.91 -9.40 11.69
C ASN A 83 -24.02 -9.30 12.95
N SER A 84 -22.83 -8.74 12.76
CA SER A 84 -21.71 -8.82 13.71
C SER A 84 -21.69 -7.57 14.59
N SER A 85 -21.25 -7.72 15.84
CA SER A 85 -21.13 -6.59 16.76
C SER A 85 -20.12 -5.55 16.23
N VAL A 86 -20.38 -4.27 16.52
CA VAL A 86 -19.53 -3.13 16.10
C VAL A 86 -18.03 -3.35 16.35
N PRO A 87 -17.59 -3.88 17.52
CA PRO A 87 -16.16 -4.11 17.78
C PRO A 87 -15.53 -5.16 16.85
N LEU A 88 -16.29 -6.22 16.52
CA LEU A 88 -15.81 -7.28 15.63
C LEU A 88 -15.64 -6.78 14.20
N GLY A 89 -16.61 -5.99 13.71
CA GLY A 89 -16.53 -5.37 12.37
C GLY A 89 -15.32 -4.44 12.22
N LEU A 90 -15.04 -3.64 13.25
CA LEU A 90 -13.84 -2.78 13.29
C LEU A 90 -12.55 -3.61 13.35
N ALA A 91 -12.51 -4.67 14.15
CA ALA A 91 -11.33 -5.53 14.26
C ALA A 91 -10.99 -6.22 12.92
N LEU A 92 -12.00 -6.74 12.22
CA LEU A 92 -11.83 -7.40 10.93
C LEU A 92 -11.42 -6.40 9.83
N THR A 93 -12.09 -5.25 9.76
CA THR A 93 -11.74 -4.21 8.79
C THR A 93 -10.33 -3.67 9.05
N GLY A 94 -9.99 -3.43 10.32
CA GLY A 94 -8.66 -2.99 10.73
C GLY A 94 -7.59 -4.01 10.37
N SER A 95 -7.86 -5.29 10.58
CA SER A 95 -6.95 -6.38 10.19
C SER A 95 -6.74 -6.44 8.67
N PHE A 96 -7.82 -6.30 7.89
CA PHE A 96 -7.74 -6.24 6.43
C PHE A 96 -6.88 -5.05 5.95
N VAL A 97 -7.14 -3.85 6.48
CA VAL A 97 -6.36 -2.64 6.18
C VAL A 97 -4.88 -2.82 6.57
N ALA A 98 -4.61 -3.42 7.72
CA ALA A 98 -3.25 -3.69 8.18
C ALA A 98 -2.51 -4.66 7.26
N ILE A 99 -3.15 -5.75 6.83
CA ILE A 99 -2.57 -6.71 5.88
C ILE A 99 -2.29 -6.03 4.53
N MET A 100 -3.22 -5.22 4.02
CA MET A 100 -3.02 -4.50 2.75
C MET A 100 -1.85 -3.53 2.83
N ALA A 101 -1.78 -2.76 3.92
CA ALA A 101 -0.70 -1.82 4.15
C ALA A 101 0.65 -2.54 4.30
N LEU A 102 0.69 -3.71 4.95
CA LEU A 102 1.89 -4.53 5.07
C LEU A 102 2.37 -5.06 3.71
N LEU A 103 1.46 -5.55 2.87
CA LEU A 103 1.79 -6.03 1.52
C LEU A 103 2.36 -4.89 0.65
N LEU A 104 1.79 -3.69 0.77
CA LEU A 104 2.33 -2.49 0.11
C LEU A 104 3.73 -2.14 0.64
N ALA A 105 3.92 -2.17 1.96
CA ALA A 105 5.14 -1.69 2.61
C ALA A 105 6.33 -2.67 2.54
N ALA A 106 6.07 -3.98 2.48
CA ALA A 106 7.10 -5.03 2.49
C ALA A 106 8.24 -4.80 1.47
N PRO A 107 7.98 -4.58 0.16
CA PRO A 107 9.04 -4.32 -0.81
C PRO A 107 9.80 -3.02 -0.54
N PHE A 108 9.16 -2.01 0.06
CA PHE A 108 9.83 -0.74 0.37
C PHE A 108 10.91 -0.84 1.44
N TYR A 109 11.03 -1.97 2.16
CA TYR A 109 12.15 -2.21 3.08
C TYR A 109 13.50 -2.18 2.35
N ILE A 110 13.56 -2.70 1.11
CA ILE A 110 14.81 -2.74 0.35
C ILE A 110 15.10 -1.45 -0.43
N LEU A 111 14.11 -0.57 -0.61
CA LEU A 111 14.27 0.73 -1.27
C LEU A 111 15.38 1.57 -0.62
N GLY A 112 15.56 1.43 0.70
CA GLY A 112 16.58 2.14 1.45
C GLY A 112 18.01 1.92 0.95
N ARG A 113 18.29 0.82 0.23
CA ARG A 113 19.61 0.53 -0.37
C ARG A 113 19.88 1.29 -1.68
N PHE A 114 18.85 1.88 -2.29
CA PHE A 114 18.94 2.51 -3.62
C PHE A 114 18.71 4.03 -3.56
N THR A 115 18.82 4.65 -2.39
CA THR A 115 18.59 6.10 -2.21
C THR A 115 19.80 6.99 -2.52
N ASP A 116 20.97 6.41 -2.82
CA ASP A 116 22.20 7.19 -3.07
C ASP A 116 22.17 7.96 -4.39
N ASN A 117 21.54 7.40 -5.44
CA ASN A 117 21.39 8.07 -6.73
C ASN A 117 19.90 8.28 -7.04
N LYS A 118 19.52 9.52 -7.40
CA LYS A 118 18.14 9.89 -7.76
C LYS A 118 17.56 9.02 -8.87
N PHE A 119 18.39 8.63 -9.85
CA PHE A 119 17.96 7.77 -10.97
C PHE A 119 17.71 6.33 -10.49
N SER A 120 18.61 5.81 -9.65
CA SER A 120 18.46 4.47 -9.05
C SER A 120 17.25 4.41 -8.12
N PHE A 121 17.01 5.48 -7.35
CA PHE A 121 15.84 5.62 -6.50
C PHE A 121 14.54 5.59 -7.31
N ALA A 122 14.45 6.37 -8.39
CA ALA A 122 13.25 6.41 -9.22
C ALA A 122 12.92 5.04 -9.83
N LEU A 123 13.94 4.34 -10.34
CA LEU A 123 13.78 3.02 -10.91
C LEU A 123 13.40 1.97 -9.85
N ALA A 124 14.08 1.99 -8.70
CA ALA A 124 13.77 1.11 -7.58
C ALA A 124 12.37 1.39 -7.03
N PHE A 125 11.96 2.66 -6.92
CA PHE A 125 10.63 3.05 -6.48
C PHE A 125 9.55 2.48 -7.42
N ALA A 126 9.71 2.67 -8.73
CA ALA A 126 8.76 2.15 -9.72
C ALA A 126 8.70 0.61 -9.70
N ALA A 127 9.85 -0.05 -9.65
CA ALA A 127 9.92 -1.52 -9.59
C ALA A 127 9.28 -2.08 -8.31
N LEU A 128 9.57 -1.48 -7.15
CA LEU A 128 9.03 -1.92 -5.86
C LEU A 128 7.54 -1.62 -5.75
N TRP A 129 7.08 -0.49 -6.30
CA TRP A 129 5.67 -0.21 -6.44
C TRP A 129 4.99 -1.30 -7.27
N PHE A 130 5.53 -1.63 -8.45
CA PHE A 130 4.98 -2.71 -9.27
C PHE A 130 4.97 -4.07 -8.56
N ILE A 131 6.06 -4.43 -7.87
CA ILE A 131 6.13 -5.66 -7.05
C ILE A 131 5.07 -5.66 -5.94
N SER A 132 4.83 -4.50 -5.32
CA SER A 132 3.80 -4.35 -4.28
C SER A 132 2.38 -4.51 -4.84
N GLU A 133 2.14 -3.97 -6.04
CA GLU A 133 0.87 -4.12 -6.75
C GLU A 133 0.64 -5.59 -7.10
N TRP A 134 1.68 -6.22 -7.67
CA TRP A 134 1.71 -7.65 -7.98
C TRP A 134 1.39 -8.46 -6.73
N LEU A 135 2.18 -8.39 -5.67
CA LEU A 135 1.96 -9.17 -4.44
C LEU A 135 0.52 -9.08 -3.91
N ARG A 136 -0.12 -7.90 -3.97
CA ARG A 136 -1.52 -7.73 -3.55
C ARG A 136 -2.52 -8.41 -4.49
N SER A 137 -2.27 -8.44 -5.80
CA SER A 137 -3.11 -9.18 -6.75
C SER A 137 -3.11 -10.69 -6.46
N TRP A 138 -1.96 -11.24 -6.05
CA TRP A 138 -1.81 -12.67 -5.77
C TRP A 138 -2.29 -13.06 -4.37
N ALA A 139 -2.19 -12.15 -3.39
CA ALA A 139 -2.53 -12.44 -1.99
C ALA A 139 -3.98 -12.91 -1.76
N PHE A 140 -4.93 -12.54 -2.64
CA PHE A 140 -6.35 -12.90 -2.50
C PHE A 140 -6.87 -13.89 -3.54
N THR A 141 -6.15 -14.09 -4.64
CA THR A 141 -6.60 -14.96 -5.74
C THR A 141 -5.90 -16.31 -5.75
N GLY A 142 -4.76 -16.46 -5.07
CA GLY A 142 -3.94 -17.66 -5.16
C GLY A 142 -3.31 -17.80 -6.56
N PHE A 143 -2.23 -18.58 -6.65
CA PHE A 143 -1.55 -18.83 -7.91
C PHE A 143 -2.54 -19.34 -8.99
N PRO A 144 -2.65 -18.71 -10.18
CA PRO A 144 -3.41 -19.26 -11.31
C PRO A 144 -2.91 -20.64 -11.78
N GLY A 145 -1.70 -21.04 -11.35
CA GLY A 145 -1.01 -22.25 -11.82
C GLY A 145 -0.98 -23.45 -10.88
N SER A 146 -1.55 -23.37 -9.66
CA SER A 146 -1.57 -24.52 -8.74
C SER A 146 -2.98 -24.91 -8.28
N SER A 147 -4.02 -24.37 -8.90
CA SER A 147 -5.36 -24.94 -8.76
C SER A 147 -5.37 -26.33 -9.44
N PRO A 148 -5.64 -27.43 -8.70
CA PRO A 148 -5.79 -28.76 -9.30
C PRO A 148 -6.93 -28.84 -10.34
N ALA A 149 -7.76 -27.80 -10.44
CA ALA A 149 -8.79 -27.62 -11.46
C ALA A 149 -8.25 -27.62 -12.90
N MET A 150 -6.99 -27.22 -13.15
CA MET A 150 -6.42 -27.25 -14.51
C MET A 150 -5.89 -28.64 -14.91
N ALA A 151 -5.74 -29.58 -13.97
CA ALA A 151 -5.30 -30.94 -14.25
C ALA A 151 -6.43 -31.86 -14.77
N ILE A 152 -7.69 -31.41 -14.73
CA ILE A 152 -8.87 -32.20 -15.17
C ILE A 152 -9.33 -31.78 -16.58
N GLN A 153 -8.72 -30.75 -17.18
CA GLN A 153 -8.98 -30.32 -18.56
C GLN A 153 -7.86 -30.77 -19.50
N LYS A 154 -7.63 -32.09 -19.59
CA LYS A 154 -6.96 -32.67 -20.74
C LYS A 154 -8.01 -33.39 -21.59
N PRO A 155 -8.39 -32.87 -22.78
CA PRO A 155 -9.23 -33.64 -23.68
C PRO A 155 -8.38 -34.77 -24.28
N GLY A 156 -8.78 -36.00 -23.97
CA GLY A 156 -8.32 -37.25 -24.57
C GLY A 156 -9.46 -38.22 -24.55
#